data_AF-A0A4R0I527-F1
#
_entry.id   AF-A0A4R0I527-F1
#
_cell.length_a   1.000
_cell.length_b   1.000
_cell.length_c   1.000
_cell.angle_alpha   90.00
_cell.angle_beta   90.00
_cell.angle_gamma   90.00
#
_symmetry.space_group_name_H-M   'P 1'
#
loop_
_entity.id
_entity.type
_entity.pdbx_description
1 polymer ?
#
loop_
_entity_poly.entity_id
_entity_poly.type
_entity_poly.pdbx_seq_one_letter_code
_entity_poly.pdbx_strand_id
1 'polypeptide(L)'
;MIAGRGPSPAIVNTLARALPDTCLTVALASGGREFRGWGVDRHLDADLYDALNQNTRATGQWAKKAPDIPPYPRPTSSKPEERPKTKSVAELYRGFSGRK
;
A
#
# COMPACT_ATOMS: atom_id res chain seq x y z
N MET A 1 -9.45 33.88 6.90
CA MET A 1 -9.46 32.40 7.04
C MET A 1 -10.80 31.77 6.61
N ILE A 2 -11.67 32.47 5.87
CA ILE A 2 -12.95 31.96 5.35
C ILE A 2 -13.16 32.66 4.00
N ALA A 3 -13.56 31.95 2.95
CA ALA A 3 -13.92 32.54 1.65
C ALA A 3 -15.43 32.32 1.43
N GLY A 4 -16.24 33.36 1.68
CA GLY A 4 -17.70 33.24 1.63
C GLY A 4 -18.27 32.44 2.81
N ARG A 5 -19.09 31.41 2.53
CA ARG A 5 -19.77 30.60 3.56
C ARG A 5 -18.97 29.40 4.07
N GLY A 6 -17.67 29.29 3.73
CA GLY A 6 -16.88 28.12 4.08
C GLY A 6 -15.38 28.38 4.19
N PRO A 7 -14.61 27.37 4.64
CA PRO A 7 -13.16 27.46 4.73
C PRO A 7 -12.59 27.82 3.35
N SER A 8 -11.65 28.76 3.32
CA SER A 8 -11.06 29.17 2.04
C SER A 8 -10.36 27.99 1.36
N PRO A 9 -10.41 27.87 0.02
CA PRO A 9 -9.79 26.76 -0.71
C PRO A 9 -8.31 26.53 -0.37
N ALA A 10 -7.58 27.60 -0.06
CA ALA A 10 -6.20 27.51 0.39
C ALA A 10 -6.05 26.67 1.66
N ILE A 11 -6.89 26.88 2.68
CA ILE A 11 -6.89 26.13 3.94
C ILE A 11 -7.20 24.66 3.69
N VAL A 12 -8.20 24.37 2.85
CA VAL A 12 -8.58 23.00 2.52
C VAL A 12 -7.41 22.27 1.84
N ASN A 13 -6.73 22.95 0.90
CA ASN A 13 -5.55 22.41 0.23
C ASN A 13 -4.37 22.22 1.20
N THR A 14 -4.13 23.15 2.13
CA THR A 14 -3.08 23.00 3.15
C THR A 14 -3.35 21.81 4.06
N LEU A 15 -4.60 21.63 4.52
CA LEU A 15 -5.00 20.50 5.35
C LEU A 15 -4.88 19.16 4.62
N ALA A 16 -5.21 19.12 3.33
CA ALA A 16 -5.05 17.92 2.51
C ALA A 16 -3.56 17.55 2.30
N ARG A 17 -2.68 18.54 2.15
CA ARG A 17 -1.23 18.34 1.93
C ARG A 17 -0.44 18.09 3.21
N ALA A 18 -0.93 18.57 4.35
CA ALA A 18 -0.31 18.39 5.67
C ALA A 18 -0.90 17.19 6.43
N LEU A 19 -1.53 16.25 5.73
CA LEU A 19 -1.97 15.01 6.36
C LEU A 19 -0.73 14.21 6.82
N PRO A 20 -0.77 13.60 8.01
CA PRO A 20 0.24 12.65 8.42
C PRO A 20 0.37 11.52 7.39
N ASP A 21 1.59 11.14 7.08
CA ASP A 21 1.94 10.05 6.16
C ASP A 21 1.36 8.69 6.60
N THR A 22 1.13 8.51 7.90
CA THR A 22 0.48 7.34 8.49
C THR A 22 -1.05 7.29 8.33
N CYS A 23 -1.68 8.35 7.81
CA CYS A 23 -3.14 8.44 7.73
C CYS A 23 -3.72 7.51 6.64
N LEU A 24 -5.02 7.23 6.76
CA LEU A 24 -5.72 6.34 5.81
C LEU A 24 -5.71 6.88 4.38
N THR A 25 -5.78 8.20 4.20
CA THR A 25 -5.79 8.83 2.87
C THR A 25 -4.47 8.59 2.15
N VAL A 26 -3.34 8.75 2.85
CA VAL A 26 -2.01 8.48 2.29
C VAL A 26 -1.82 6.99 2.04
N ALA A 27 -2.22 6.13 2.98
CA ALA A 27 -2.17 4.69 2.81
C ALA A 27 -2.91 4.20 1.54
N LEU A 28 -4.12 4.72 1.32
CA LEU A 28 -4.93 4.36 0.16
C LEU A 28 -4.31 4.86 -1.14
N ALA A 29 -3.64 6.02 -1.12
CA ALA A 29 -2.85 6.51 -2.25
C ALA A 29 -1.59 5.65 -2.50
N SER A 30 -0.97 5.12 -1.46
CA SER A 30 0.26 4.31 -1.53
C SER A 30 0.03 2.85 -1.96
N GLY A 31 -1.22 2.36 -1.95
CA GLY A 31 -1.51 1.04 -2.49
C GLY A 31 -2.59 0.25 -1.78
N GLY A 32 -3.10 0.72 -0.64
CA GLY A 32 -4.17 0.03 0.06
C GLY A 32 -4.28 0.35 1.55
N ARG A 33 -5.28 -0.24 2.20
CA ARG A 33 -5.57 0.04 3.61
C ARG A 33 -4.52 -0.56 4.55
N GLU A 34 -3.83 -1.59 4.10
CA GLU A 34 -2.71 -2.26 4.75
C GLU A 34 -1.50 -1.35 4.97
N PHE A 35 -1.34 -0.27 4.18
CA PHE A 35 -0.30 0.74 4.36
C PHE A 35 -0.65 1.77 5.45
N ARG A 36 -1.80 1.64 6.12
CA ARG A 36 -2.17 2.55 7.20
C ARG A 36 -1.21 2.37 8.37
N GLY A 37 -0.65 3.48 8.87
CA GLY A 37 0.39 3.44 9.90
C GLY A 37 1.80 3.21 9.36
N TRP A 38 1.96 2.95 8.05
CA TRP A 38 3.25 2.88 7.38
C TRP A 38 3.65 4.25 6.86
N GLY A 39 4.22 5.05 7.77
CA GLY A 39 4.89 6.29 7.42
C GLY A 39 6.28 6.06 6.84
N VAL A 40 6.95 7.13 6.45
CA VAL A 40 8.31 7.12 5.89
C VAL A 40 9.28 6.45 6.86
N ASP A 41 9.18 6.76 8.15
CA ASP A 41 10.06 6.18 9.18
C ASP A 41 9.96 4.65 9.23
N ARG A 42 8.75 4.09 9.11
CA ARG A 42 8.54 2.64 9.15
C ARG A 42 9.07 1.94 7.91
N HIS A 43 9.04 2.61 6.75
CA HIS A 43 9.70 2.11 5.55
C HIS A 43 11.23 2.12 5.70
N LEU A 44 11.79 3.20 6.25
CA LEU A 44 13.23 3.33 6.50
C LEU A 44 13.73 2.30 7.53
N ASP A 45 13.00 2.08 8.63
CA ASP A 45 13.32 1.06 9.62
C ASP A 45 13.36 -0.35 9.00
N ALA A 46 12.39 -0.66 8.13
CA ALA A 46 12.34 -1.93 7.42
C ALA A 46 13.55 -2.11 6.48
N ASP A 47 13.93 -1.06 5.75
CA ASP A 47 15.09 -1.08 4.85
C ASP A 47 16.40 -1.19 5.63
N LEU A 48 16.54 -0.51 6.76
CA LEU A 48 17.70 -0.62 7.65
C LEU A 48 17.82 -2.04 8.22
N TYR A 49 16.71 -2.61 8.70
CA TYR A 49 16.70 -3.97 9.23
C TYR A 49 17.11 -5.00 8.16
N ASP A 50 16.57 -4.87 6.95
CA ASP A 50 16.92 -5.76 5.84
C ASP A 50 18.39 -5.58 5.41
N ALA A 51 18.91 -4.35 5.39
CA ALA A 51 20.31 -4.09 5.10
C ALA A 51 21.26 -4.69 6.16
N LEU A 52 20.92 -4.56 7.45
CA LEU A 52 21.67 -5.18 8.54
C LEU A 52 21.66 -6.70 8.44
N ASN A 53 20.52 -7.30 8.11
CA ASN A 53 20.41 -8.75 7.92
C ASN A 53 21.26 -9.22 6.74
N GLN A 54 21.26 -8.48 5.63
CA GLN A 54 22.11 -8.78 4.48
C GLN A 54 23.59 -8.67 4.83
N ASN A 55 24.00 -7.59 5.51
CA ASN A 55 25.38 -7.42 5.95
C ASN A 55 25.82 -8.56 6.89
N THR A 56 24.96 -8.92 7.86
CA THR A 56 25.23 -10.00 8.80
C THR A 56 25.39 -11.33 8.08
N ARG A 57 24.50 -11.65 7.13
CA ARG A 57 24.60 -12.85 6.30
C ARG A 57 25.90 -12.86 5.48
N ALA A 58 26.34 -11.72 4.96
CA ALA A 58 27.52 -11.61 4.12
C ALA A 58 28.85 -11.66 4.91
N THR A 59 28.90 -11.08 6.11
CA THR A 59 30.14 -10.90 6.88
C THR A 59 30.34 -11.97 7.96
N GLY A 60 29.29 -12.69 8.35
CA GLY A 60 29.38 -13.71 9.39
C GLY A 60 30.31 -14.88 8.99
N GLN A 61 31.14 -15.32 9.94
CA GLN A 61 31.90 -16.56 9.80
C GLN A 61 30.98 -17.77 10.06
N TRP A 62 30.20 -18.13 9.04
CA TRP A 62 29.29 -19.26 9.13
C TRP A 62 30.03 -20.57 8.85
N ALA A 63 29.90 -21.55 9.73
CA ALA A 63 30.53 -22.87 9.53
C ALA A 63 29.96 -23.66 8.33
N LYS A 64 28.72 -23.36 7.90
CA LYS A 64 28.06 -24.02 6.75
C LYS A 64 27.21 -23.06 5.92
N LYS A 65 26.09 -22.58 6.49
CA LYS A 65 25.15 -21.66 5.82
C LYS A 65 24.73 -20.58 6.80
N ALA A 66 24.57 -19.35 6.29
CA ALA A 66 24.03 -18.25 7.07
C ALA A 66 22.61 -18.58 7.57
N PRO A 67 22.25 -18.21 8.82
CA PRO A 67 20.90 -18.35 9.36
C PRO A 67 19.87 -17.61 8.50
N ASP A 68 18.67 -18.18 8.40
CA ASP A 68 17.55 -17.49 7.76
C ASP A 68 16.92 -16.50 8.74
N ILE A 69 17.40 -15.26 8.69
CA ILE A 69 16.84 -14.15 9.47
C ILE A 69 15.54 -13.69 8.79
N PRO A 70 14.39 -13.70 9.47
CA PRO A 70 13.12 -13.30 8.88
C PRO A 70 13.16 -11.82 8.46
N PRO A 71 12.55 -11.46 7.32
CA PRO A 71 12.48 -10.07 6.87
C PRO A 71 11.58 -9.24 7.78
N TYR A 72 11.77 -7.92 7.75
CA TYR A 72 10.87 -7.02 8.46
C TYR A 72 9.42 -7.18 7.92
N PRO A 73 8.38 -7.24 8.78
CA PRO A 73 7.02 -7.47 8.33
C PRO A 73 6.50 -6.26 7.54
N ARG A 74 6.46 -6.32 6.20
CA ARG A 74 5.99 -5.24 5.32
C ARG A 74 4.54 -5.46 4.87
N PRO A 75 3.76 -4.38 4.64
CA PRO A 75 2.44 -4.48 4.03
C PRO A 75 2.62 -4.93 2.58
N THR A 76 2.06 -6.08 2.26
CA THR A 76 1.96 -6.53 0.88
C THR A 76 0.66 -5.98 0.31
N SER A 77 0.72 -5.31 -0.83
CA SER A 77 -0.52 -4.95 -1.52
C SER A 77 -1.31 -6.22 -1.76
N SER A 78 -2.53 -6.29 -1.22
CA SER A 78 -3.43 -7.37 -1.60
C SER A 78 -3.60 -7.25 -3.11
N LYS A 79 -3.19 -8.28 -3.85
CA LYS A 79 -3.30 -8.31 -5.32
C LYS A 79 -4.67 -7.75 -5.70
N PRO A 80 -4.78 -6.84 -6.68
CA PRO A 80 -6.08 -6.32 -7.09
C PRO A 80 -6.97 -7.53 -7.35
N GLU A 81 -8.09 -7.63 -6.61
CA GLU A 81 -9.10 -8.64 -6.87
C GLU A 81 -9.34 -8.64 -8.38
N GLU A 82 -9.22 -9.81 -9.01
CA GLU A 82 -9.41 -9.94 -10.46
C GLU A 82 -10.72 -9.25 -10.80
N ARG A 83 -10.64 -8.07 -11.42
CA ARG A 83 -11.82 -7.33 -11.82
C ARG A 83 -12.60 -8.29 -12.73
N PRO A 84 -13.90 -8.53 -12.47
CA PRO A 84 -14.66 -9.47 -13.27
C PRO A 84 -14.50 -9.05 -14.73
N LYS A 85 -14.03 -10.00 -15.56
CA LYS A 85 -13.79 -9.76 -16.99
C LYS A 85 -15.03 -9.08 -17.58
N THR A 86 -14.82 -7.98 -18.30
CA THR A 86 -15.91 -7.26 -18.97
C THR A 86 -16.62 -8.23 -19.91
N LYS A 87 -17.87 -8.57 -19.61
CA LYS A 87 -18.65 -9.50 -20.41
C LYS A 87 -18.93 -8.90 -21.78
N SER A 88 -18.74 -9.67 -22.83
CA SER A 88 -19.11 -9.23 -24.18
C SER A 88 -20.64 -9.15 -24.33
N VAL A 89 -21.11 -8.36 -25.29
CA VAL A 89 -22.55 -8.25 -25.59
C VAL A 89 -23.16 -9.63 -25.91
N ALA A 90 -22.39 -10.51 -26.57
CA ALA A 90 -22.82 -11.88 -26.86
C ALA A 90 -23.01 -12.74 -25.60
N GLU A 91 -22.17 -12.58 -24.59
CA GLU A 91 -22.31 -13.26 -23.30
C GLU A 91 -23.50 -12.74 -22.49
N LEU A 92 -23.76 -11.44 -22.54
CA LEU A 92 -24.95 -10.85 -21.94
C LEU A 92 -26.22 -11.40 -22.59
N TYR A 93 -26.27 -11.45 -23.93
CA TYR A 93 -27.42 -11.96 -24.68
C TYR A 93 -27.73 -13.43 -24.34
N ARG A 94 -26.71 -14.29 -24.23
CA ARG A 94 -26.87 -15.70 -23.80
C ARG A 94 -27.46 -15.83 -22.39
N GLY A 95 -27.06 -14.96 -21.46
CA GLY A 95 -27.62 -14.93 -20.11
C GLY A 95 -29.09 -14.52 -20.07
N PHE A 96 -29.52 -13.66 -21.01
CA PHE A 96 -30.92 -13.27 -21.15
C PHE A 96 -31.76 -14.33 -21.88
N SER A 97 -31.22 -15.01 -22.90
CA SER A 97 -31.97 -15.98 -23.70
C SER A 97 -32.22 -17.32 -23.01
N GLY A 98 -31.43 -17.66 -21.98
CA GLY A 98 -31.55 -18.91 -21.22
C GLY A 98 -32.59 -18.92 -20.09
N ARG A 99 -33.29 -17.80 -19.84
CA ARG A 99 -34.44 -17.75 -18.93
C ARG A 99 -35.73 -17.83 -19.75
N LYS A 100 -36.09 -19.02 -20.17
CA LYS A 100 -37.44 -19.40 -20.60
C LYS A 100 -37.78 -20.76 -20.00
#